data_AF-X1VTT1-F1
#
_entry.id   AF-X1VTT1-F1
#
_cell.length_a   1.000
_cell.length_b   1.000
_cell.length_c   1.000
_cell.angle_alpha   90.00
_cell.angle_beta   90.00
_cell.angle_gamma   90.00
#
_symmetry.space_group_name_H-M   'P 1'
#
loop_
_entity.id
_entity.type
_entity.pdbx_description
1 polymer ?
#
loop_
_entity_poly.entity_id
_entity_poly.type
_entity_poly.pdbx_seq_one_letter_code
_entity_poly.pdbx_strand_id
1 'polypeptide(L)' 'YFIPALIDQWKSEKKFMDFINYDKVETYKDFGGIRIEDDILVTETGYRVLGKPIPKTVEEVERTMAC' A
#
# COMPACT_ATOMS: atom_id res chain seq x y z
N TYR A 1 1.72 -3.40 -2.89
CA TYR A 1 0.83 -4.47 -3.38
C TYR A 1 1.59 -5.78 -3.35
N PHE A 2 0.93 -6.86 -2.96
CA PHE A 2 1.42 -8.22 -3.06
C PHE A 2 0.80 -8.86 -4.31
N ILE A 3 1.44 -8.65 -5.46
CA ILE A 3 0.94 -9.12 -6.76
C ILE A 3 1.48 -10.55 -6.97
N PRO A 4 0.65 -11.61 -6.93
CA PRO A 4 1.14 -12.99 -6.96
C PRO A 4 2.01 -13.29 -8.18
N ALA A 5 1.58 -12.86 -9.37
CA ALA A 5 2.33 -13.07 -10.61
C ALA A 5 3.75 -12.49 -10.57
N LEU A 6 3.97 -11.34 -9.94
CA LEU A 6 5.30 -10.74 -9.82
C LEU A 6 6.15 -11.46 -8.77
N ILE A 7 5.55 -11.85 -7.64
CA ILE A 7 6.24 -12.63 -6.61
C ILE A 7 6.71 -13.97 -7.18
N ASP A 8 5.84 -14.68 -7.91
CA ASP A 8 6.14 -15.96 -8.55
C ASP A 8 7.22 -15.81 -9.61
N GLN A 9 7.10 -14.80 -10.47
CA GLN A 9 8.10 -14.52 -11.48
C GLN A 9 9.47 -14.30 -10.84
N TRP A 10 9.58 -13.39 -9.86
CA TRP A 10 10.87 -13.06 -9.25
C TRP A 10 11.46 -14.22 -8.45
N LYS A 11 10.63 -15.03 -7.78
CA LYS A 11 11.06 -16.25 -7.10
C LYS A 11 11.65 -17.26 -8.09
N SER A 12 10.96 -17.48 -9.22
CA SER A 12 11.41 -18.42 -10.26
C SER A 12 12.72 -17.98 -10.91
N GLU A 13 12.90 -16.67 -11.09
CA GLU A 13 14.11 -16.06 -11.64
C GLU A 13 15.24 -15.89 -10.60
N LYS A 14 15.01 -16.31 -9.34
CA LYS A 14 15.93 -16.12 -8.19
C LYS A 14 16.39 -14.66 -8.03
N LYS A 15 15.49 -13.70 -8.26
CA LYS A 15 15.78 -12.27 -8.13
C LYS A 15 15.71 -11.81 -6.68
N PHE A 16 16.58 -10.86 -6.33
CA PHE A 16 16.56 -10.15 -5.05
C PHE A 16 16.59 -11.06 -3.81
N MET A 17 17.26 -12.20 -3.89
CA MET A 17 17.28 -13.22 -2.81
C MET A 17 17.81 -12.66 -1.48
N ASP A 18 18.70 -11.66 -1.53
CA ASP A 18 19.24 -11.00 -0.34
C ASP A 18 18.27 -9.99 0.30
N PHE A 19 17.21 -9.60 -0.42
CA PHE A 19 16.26 -8.55 -0.01
C PHE A 19 14.85 -9.08 0.23
N ILE A 20 14.44 -10.13 -0.50
CA ILE A 20 13.10 -10.71 -0.41
C ILE A 20 13.19 -12.04 0.33
N ASN A 21 12.63 -12.08 1.54
CA ASN A 21 12.32 -13.33 2.19
C ASN A 21 11.10 -13.96 1.51
N TYR A 22 11.35 -14.88 0.57
CA TYR A 22 10.30 -15.52 -0.21
C TYR A 22 9.36 -16.37 0.65
N ASP A 23 9.85 -17.01 1.71
CA ASP A 23 8.99 -17.80 2.60
C ASP A 23 7.96 -16.91 3.30
N LYS A 24 8.35 -15.70 3.67
CA LYS A 24 7.45 -14.72 4.30
C LYS A 24 6.53 -14.04 3.30
N VAL A 25 7.02 -13.62 2.13
CA VAL A 25 6.19 -12.86 1.18
C VAL A 25 5.08 -13.71 0.56
N GLU A 26 5.30 -15.02 0.44
CA GLU A 26 4.29 -16.00 -0.02
C GLU A 26 3.02 -15.96 0.84
N THR A 27 3.14 -15.72 2.15
CA THR A 27 1.99 -15.68 3.08
C THR A 27 1.13 -14.42 2.94
N TYR A 28 1.51 -13.48 2.08
CA TYR A 28 0.77 -12.24 1.83
C TYR A 28 0.15 -12.18 0.43
N LYS A 29 0.21 -13.27 -0.35
CA LYS A 29 -0.30 -13.28 -1.74
C LYS A 29 -1.80 -13.02 -1.85
N ASP A 30 -2.57 -13.36 -0.82
CA ASP A 30 -4.01 -13.14 -0.72
C ASP A 30 -4.37 -11.77 -0.10
N PHE A 31 -3.40 -11.03 0.44
CA PHE A 31 -3.60 -9.70 1.01
C PHE A 31 -4.02 -8.66 -0.04
N GLY A 32 -3.60 -8.85 -1.29
CA GLY A 32 -3.83 -7.90 -2.38
C GLY A 32 -2.96 -6.65 -2.24
N GLY A 33 -3.48 -5.58 -1.65
CA GLY A 33 -2.69 -4.37 -1.42
C GLY A 33 -3.54 -3.17 -1.02
N ILE A 34 -2.85 -2.14 -0.53
CA ILE A 34 -3.48 -0.92 -0.01
C ILE A 34 -2.97 0.26 -0.83
N ARG A 35 -3.88 1.18 -1.16
CA ARG A 35 -3.57 2.50 -1.72
C ARG A 35 -4.38 3.56 -0.97
N ILE A 36 -3.71 4.60 -0.52
CA ILE A 36 -4.30 5.83 0.00
C ILE A 36 -3.92 6.91 -1.01
N GLU A 37 -4.91 7.62 -1.53
CA GLU A 37 -4.75 8.53 -2.67
C GLU A 37 -5.50 9.83 -2.36
N ASP A 38 -4.81 10.96 -2.52
CA ASP A 38 -5.35 12.29 -2.32
C ASP A 38 -5.17 13.13 -3.58
N ASP A 39 -6.15 13.98 -3.85
CA ASP A 39 -6.00 15.06 -4.82
C ASP A 39 -5.38 16.28 -4.13
N ILE A 40 -4.35 16.87 -4.75
CA ILE A 40 -3.64 18.03 -4.19
C ILE A 40 -3.58 19.21 -5.17
N LEU A 41 -3.66 20.41 -4.62
CA LEU A 41 -3.32 21.66 -5.30
C LEU A 41 -1.94 22.11 -4.85
N VAL A 42 -1.01 22.22 -5.79
CA VAL A 42 0.32 22.82 -5.56
C VAL A 42 0.18 24.34 -5.46
N THR A 43 0.87 24.94 -4.50
CA THR A 43 0.91 26.40 -4.26
C THR A 43 2.35 26.89 -4.25
N GLU A 44 2.56 28.22 -4.27
CA GLU A 44 3.91 28.81 -4.25
C GLU A 44 4.75 28.38 -3.04
N THR A 45 4.10 28.10 -1.91
CA THR A 45 4.75 27.78 -0.64
C THR A 45 4.52 26.33 -0.17
N GLY A 46 3.80 25.49 -0.94
CA GLY A 46 3.52 24.11 -0.55
C GLY A 46 2.39 23.45 -1.32
N TYR A 47 1.47 22.81 -0.60
CA TYR A 47 0.31 22.13 -1.18
C TYR A 47 -0.91 22.20 -0.27
N ARG A 48 -2.08 21.97 -0.85
CA ARG A 48 -3.36 21.82 -0.13
C ARG A 48 -4.07 20.57 -0.64
N VAL A 49 -4.50 19.71 0.27
CA VAL A 49 -5.37 18.58 -0.07
C VAL A 49 -6.75 19.11 -0.47
N LEU A 50 -7.25 18.62 -1.60
CA LEU A 50 -8.56 18.97 -2.14
C LEU A 50 -9.63 18.04 -1.57
N GLY A 51 -10.83 18.58 -1.39
CA GLY A 51 -11.97 17.81 -0.89
C GLY A 51 -11.97 17.61 0.63
N LYS A 52 -12.86 16.71 1.08
CA LYS A 52 -12.97 16.32 2.49
C LYS A 52 -11.84 15.35 2.83
N PRO A 53 -11.09 15.56 3.94
CA PRO A 53 -10.10 14.60 4.38
C PRO A 53 -10.70 13.20 4.58
N ILE A 54 -10.03 12.18 4.05
CA ILE A 54 -10.34 10.78 4.33
C ILE A 54 -9.62 10.32 5.60
N PRO A 55 -10.19 9.37 6.38
CA PRO A 55 -9.48 8.75 7.50
C PRO A 55 -8.26 7.98 6.97
N LYS A 56 -7.09 8.19 7.58
CA LYS A 56 -5.82 7.59 7.12
C LYS A 56 -5.09 6.84 8.23
N THR A 57 -5.21 7.31 9.47
CA THR A 57 -4.67 6.56 10.60
C THR A 57 -5.54 5.34 10.89
N VAL A 58 -4.95 4.31 11.48
CA VAL A 58 -5.68 3.10 11.87
C VAL A 58 -6.86 3.47 12.76
N GLU A 59 -6.63 4.33 13.76
CA GLU A 59 -7.67 4.79 14.69
C GLU A 59 -8.82 5.53 13.97
N GLU A 60 -8.51 6.42 13.04
CA GLU A 60 -9.53 7.16 12.28
C GLU A 60 -10.39 6.22 11.42
N VAL A 61 -9.75 5.23 10.78
CA VAL A 61 -10.45 4.25 9.94
C VAL A 61 -11.34 3.37 10.81
N GLU A 62 -10.81 2.79 11.89
CA GLU A 62 -11.56 1.95 12.83
C GLU A 62 -12.76 2.70 13.42
N ARG A 63 -12.54 3.95 13.87
CA ARG A 63 -13.62 4.80 14.41
C ARG A 63 -14.70 5.11 13.37
N THR A 64 -14.31 5.31 12.11
CA THR A 64 -15.27 5.58 11.03
C THR A 64 -16.11 4.35 10.68
N MET A 65 -15.56 3.14 10.84
CA MET A 65 -16.23 1.87 10.54
C MET A 65 -17.06 1.30 11.70
N ALA A 66 -16.85 1.78 12.93
CA ALA A 66 -17.49 1.25 14.14
C ALA A 66 -18.98 1.67 14.33
N CYS A 67 -19.65 2.15 13.28
CA CYS A 67 -21.07 2.55 13.29
C CYS A 67 -21.97 1.56 12.57
#